data_AF-A0A6J8EVF6-F1
#
_entry.id   AF-A0A6J8EVF6-F1
#
_cell.length_a   1.000
_cell.length_b   1.000
_cell.length_c   1.000
_cell.angle_alpha   90.00
_cell.angle_beta   90.00
_cell.angle_gamma   90.00
#
_symmetry.space_group_name_H-M   'P 1'
#
loop_
_entity.id
_entity.type
_entity.pdbx_description
1 polymer ?
#
loop_
_entity_poly.entity_id
_entity_poly.type
_entity_poly.pdbx_seq_one_letter_code
_entity_poly.pdbx_strand_id
1 'polypeptide(L)'
;MTDEKLCAGCLRDNEENIAETWCGNCSELVCKFCAKVHRRFDPPHKIVQLNDLSEKNFSLIETSKYCGTHRDQKSLLFCSQHDQSICDLCLSDDHANCKSIISIERASKGAKEGMAADDLEKRLKDIGTVARTSLKEVKTNVESLIKQKSDILQMVSTFRKEIEKRLDELEQEITEDIEKQYNTCQQRVMEQKTVMEKQEKEIMDRNADITSLKLCTNDIQFFQTIKTLDVSTHKYETEMTTKIKTITLEYEPNEEIPKLIEALKTFGNVRISETDLELHHIPDKMQQSQVQVKNTKDTKSNGRNGHWSGFYNQHNRQHQFELDIAFLEEKVTGEGIDKIGKFTITGTLDVSSRSIEFSKQYTGAHSVEYSGHLSLDGCKMDGQYNVGGSSDKFTMTFVPSYNAVSGHWTGFYNQYGDRHAFELDIAFEGDKVSGKGDDGIGKFSINGDWISSSGKIQFCKQYHGAHSVDYSGQLSCDGRSMKGKYNVSGFSDNFTMTVVSL
;
A
#
# COMPACT_ATOMS: atom_id res chain seq x y z
N MET A 1 -31.09 -23.69 -9.76
CA MET A 1 -30.70 -24.78 -8.84
C MET A 1 -31.87 -24.97 -7.91
N THR A 2 -32.42 -26.17 -7.84
CA THR A 2 -33.43 -26.53 -6.83
C THR A 2 -32.82 -26.31 -5.46
N ASP A 3 -33.47 -25.51 -4.61
CA ASP A 3 -32.98 -25.15 -3.29
C ASP A 3 -33.11 -26.37 -2.37
N GLU A 4 -32.09 -27.24 -2.39
CA GLU A 4 -32.09 -28.48 -1.63
C GLU A 4 -31.99 -28.17 -0.14
N LYS A 5 -32.99 -28.60 0.63
CA LYS A 5 -33.07 -28.38 2.08
C LYS A 5 -32.03 -29.26 2.78
N LEU A 6 -30.89 -28.69 3.16
CA LEU A 6 -29.79 -29.43 3.82
C LEU A 6 -29.92 -29.47 5.34
N CYS A 7 -29.32 -30.50 5.94
CA CYS A 7 -29.25 -30.68 7.40
C CYS A 7 -28.29 -29.67 8.04
N ALA A 8 -28.79 -28.88 8.99
CA ALA A 8 -28.00 -27.85 9.67
C ALA A 8 -26.82 -28.42 10.48
N GLY A 9 -27.01 -29.58 11.11
CA GLY A 9 -25.96 -30.29 11.85
C GLY A 9 -24.81 -30.73 10.95
N CYS A 10 -25.14 -31.39 9.83
CA CYS A 10 -24.15 -31.87 8.87
C CYS A 10 -23.40 -30.72 8.19
N LEU A 11 -24.07 -29.61 7.89
CA LEU A 11 -23.42 -28.42 7.32
C LEU A 11 -22.33 -27.85 8.23
N ARG A 12 -22.48 -27.94 9.55
CA ARG A 12 -21.41 -27.52 10.50
C ARG A 12 -20.17 -28.40 10.41
N ASP A 13 -20.33 -29.65 9.99
CA ASP A 13 -19.26 -30.63 9.78
C ASP A 13 -18.79 -30.68 8.31
N ASN A 14 -19.19 -29.71 7.47
CA ASN A 14 -18.92 -29.67 6.03
C ASN A 14 -19.48 -30.87 5.24
N GLU A 15 -20.58 -31.46 5.72
CA GLU A 15 -21.30 -32.53 5.04
C GLU A 15 -22.64 -32.03 4.47
N GLU A 16 -22.91 -32.35 3.20
CA GLU A 16 -24.13 -31.94 2.51
C GLU A 16 -25.17 -33.07 2.52
N ASN A 17 -25.71 -33.36 3.70
CA ASN A 17 -26.80 -34.35 3.83
C ASN A 17 -28.17 -33.67 3.70
N ILE A 18 -29.04 -34.23 2.86
CA ILE A 18 -30.41 -33.73 2.66
C ILE A 18 -31.23 -33.89 3.94
N ALA A 19 -31.91 -32.83 4.34
CA ALA A 19 -32.87 -32.85 5.44
C ALA A 19 -34.19 -33.47 5.00
N GLU A 20 -34.70 -34.39 5.82
CA GLU A 20 -36.02 -34.99 5.65
C GLU A 20 -37.01 -34.46 6.70
N THR A 21 -36.48 -33.97 7.82
CA THR A 21 -37.26 -33.56 8.99
C THR A 21 -36.88 -32.16 9.44
N TRP A 22 -37.75 -31.55 10.25
CA TRP A 22 -37.48 -30.30 10.94
C TRP A 22 -37.72 -30.47 12.44
N CYS A 23 -36.81 -29.96 13.25
CA CYS A 23 -36.90 -29.97 14.71
C CYS A 23 -37.43 -28.62 15.20
N GLY A 24 -38.61 -28.61 15.81
CA GLY A 24 -39.25 -27.36 16.25
C GLY A 24 -38.63 -26.71 17.48
N ASN A 25 -37.90 -27.48 18.28
CA ASN A 25 -37.18 -26.95 19.44
C ASN A 25 -35.85 -26.31 19.04
N CYS A 26 -35.13 -26.93 18.11
CA CYS A 26 -33.87 -26.39 17.57
C CYS A 26 -34.10 -25.32 16.49
N SER A 27 -35.30 -25.29 15.88
CA SER A 27 -35.60 -24.49 14.68
C SER A 27 -34.68 -24.82 13.49
N GLU A 28 -34.29 -26.10 13.35
CA GLU A 28 -33.31 -26.56 12.37
C GLU A 28 -33.88 -27.66 11.47
N LEU A 29 -33.39 -27.70 10.22
CA LEU A 29 -33.57 -28.81 9.27
C LEU A 29 -32.59 -29.94 9.62
N VAL A 30 -33.09 -31.18 9.64
CA VAL A 30 -32.36 -32.33 10.16
C VAL A 30 -32.52 -33.54 9.23
N CYS A 31 -31.40 -34.17 8.85
CA CYS A 31 -31.40 -35.41 8.07
C CYS A 31 -31.90 -36.60 8.90
N LYS A 32 -32.19 -37.72 8.22
CA LYS A 32 -32.67 -38.95 8.85
C LYS A 32 -31.79 -39.44 10.02
N PHE A 33 -30.48 -39.33 9.89
CA PHE A 33 -29.54 -39.75 10.92
C PHE A 33 -29.59 -38.84 12.15
N CYS A 34 -29.43 -37.53 11.96
CA CYS A 34 -29.49 -36.56 13.04
C CYS A 34 -30.87 -36.56 13.73
N ALA A 35 -31.96 -36.82 13.00
CA ALA A 35 -33.29 -36.96 13.58
C ALA A 35 -33.40 -38.16 14.53
N LYS A 36 -32.74 -39.28 14.18
CA LYS A 36 -32.65 -40.47 15.05
C LYS A 36 -31.88 -40.16 16.34
N VAL A 37 -30.81 -39.37 16.24
CA VAL A 37 -30.02 -38.92 17.39
C VAL A 37 -30.87 -38.00 18.29
N HIS A 38 -31.51 -36.98 17.74
CA HIS A 38 -32.41 -36.08 18.49
C HIS A 38 -33.51 -36.86 19.23
N ARG A 39 -34.16 -37.84 18.59
CA ARG A 39 -35.19 -38.67 19.27
C ARG A 39 -34.65 -39.48 20.44
N ARG A 40 -33.38 -39.85 20.40
CA ARG A 40 -32.76 -40.74 21.40
C ARG A 40 -32.17 -39.95 22.57
N PHE A 41 -31.55 -38.80 22.30
CA PHE A 41 -30.80 -38.03 23.30
C PHE A 41 -31.49 -36.74 23.73
N ASP A 42 -32.41 -36.22 22.92
CA ASP A 42 -33.27 -35.08 23.23
C ASP A 42 -34.76 -35.43 23.04
N PRO A 43 -35.31 -36.39 23.83
CA PRO A 43 -36.71 -36.80 23.73
C PRO A 43 -37.76 -35.67 23.73
N PRO A 44 -37.58 -34.52 24.44
CA PRO A 44 -38.56 -33.44 24.39
C PRO A 44 -38.56 -32.64 23.07
N HIS A 45 -37.60 -32.86 22.17
CA HIS A 45 -37.56 -32.18 20.88
C HIS A 45 -38.62 -32.73 19.93
N LYS A 46 -39.50 -31.85 19.44
CA LYS A 46 -40.55 -32.18 18.50
C LYS A 46 -40.02 -32.19 17.07
N ILE A 47 -39.91 -33.38 16.48
CA ILE A 47 -39.43 -33.59 15.12
C ILE A 47 -40.60 -33.93 14.20
N VAL A 48 -40.73 -33.18 13.10
CA VAL A 48 -41.80 -33.34 12.11
C VAL A 48 -41.18 -33.59 10.73
N GLN A 49 -41.81 -34.42 9.91
CA GLN A 49 -41.37 -34.62 8.53
C GLN A 49 -41.66 -33.38 7.69
N LEU A 50 -40.74 -33.03 6.80
CA LEU A 50 -40.89 -31.84 5.95
C LEU A 50 -42.12 -31.90 5.05
N ASN A 51 -42.49 -33.09 4.59
CA ASN A 51 -43.68 -33.31 3.75
C ASN A 51 -44.99 -33.07 4.52
N ASP A 52 -44.97 -33.17 5.85
CA ASP A 52 -46.15 -32.97 6.69
C ASP A 52 -46.36 -31.49 7.06
N LEU A 53 -45.38 -30.61 6.77
CA LEU A 53 -45.41 -29.17 6.99
C LEU A 53 -46.22 -28.46 5.89
N SER A 54 -47.54 -28.50 5.99
CA SER A 54 -48.45 -27.66 5.19
C SER A 54 -49.10 -26.57 6.05
N GLU A 55 -49.63 -25.51 5.43
CA GLU A 55 -50.35 -24.42 6.13
C GLU A 55 -51.44 -24.89 7.09
N LYS A 56 -51.97 -26.10 6.89
CA LYS A 56 -53.04 -26.70 7.70
C LYS A 56 -52.54 -27.55 8.87
N ASN A 57 -51.25 -27.87 8.93
CA ASN A 57 -50.65 -28.79 9.90
C ASN A 57 -49.72 -28.11 10.91
N PHE A 58 -49.64 -26.77 10.93
CA PHE A 58 -48.81 -26.01 11.87
C PHE A 58 -49.21 -26.19 13.35
N SER A 59 -50.43 -26.64 13.63
CA SER A 59 -50.87 -27.05 14.97
C SER A 59 -50.06 -28.22 15.55
N LEU A 60 -49.50 -29.07 14.68
CA LEU A 60 -48.59 -30.16 15.09
C LEU A 60 -47.22 -29.65 15.53
N ILE A 61 -46.94 -28.35 15.41
CA ILE A 61 -45.67 -27.68 15.72
C ILE A 61 -45.86 -26.69 16.87
N GLU A 62 -46.84 -26.89 17.77
CA GLU A 62 -46.91 -26.07 18.98
C GLU A 62 -45.65 -26.28 19.85
N THR A 63 -44.63 -25.47 19.59
CA THR A 63 -43.60 -25.08 20.55
C THR A 63 -44.06 -23.75 21.13
N SER A 64 -45.13 -23.80 21.93
CA SER A 64 -45.67 -22.60 22.57
C SER A 64 -44.57 -21.97 23.43
N LYS A 65 -44.07 -20.80 23.02
CA LYS A 65 -43.21 -19.99 23.90
C LYS A 65 -44.10 -19.39 24.98
N TYR A 66 -43.91 -19.87 26.20
CA TYR A 66 -44.52 -19.28 27.39
C TYR A 66 -43.86 -17.95 27.71
N CYS A 67 -44.58 -17.09 28.41
CA CYS A 67 -44.06 -15.80 28.85
C CYS A 67 -42.88 -16.00 29.81
N GLY A 68 -41.80 -15.25 29.57
CA GLY A 68 -40.59 -15.31 30.41
C GLY A 68 -40.85 -14.93 31.87
N THR A 69 -41.83 -14.06 32.12
CA THR A 69 -42.25 -13.61 33.46
C THR A 69 -43.37 -14.49 34.02
N HIS A 70 -44.36 -14.85 33.20
CA HIS A 70 -45.52 -15.63 33.59
C HIS A 70 -45.47 -17.03 32.96
N ARG A 71 -44.80 -17.96 33.65
CA ARG A 71 -44.38 -19.27 33.11
C ARG A 71 -45.51 -20.17 32.58
N ASP A 72 -46.74 -19.98 33.06
CA ASP A 72 -47.92 -20.76 32.64
C ASP A 72 -48.78 -20.04 31.59
N GLN A 73 -48.40 -18.83 31.19
CA GLN A 73 -49.17 -18.03 30.23
C GLN A 73 -48.51 -18.04 28.85
N LYS A 74 -49.32 -18.23 27.80
CA LYS A 74 -48.84 -18.17 26.41
C LYS A 74 -48.55 -16.72 26.01
N SER A 75 -47.41 -16.46 25.38
CA SER A 75 -47.09 -15.14 24.82
C SER A 75 -47.78 -14.94 23.46
N LEU A 76 -49.03 -14.50 23.48
CA LEU A 76 -49.87 -14.32 22.28
C LEU A 76 -49.90 -12.87 21.77
N LEU A 77 -49.34 -11.92 22.51
CA LEU A 77 -49.31 -10.50 22.18
C LEU A 77 -47.88 -10.01 21.93
N PHE A 78 -47.75 -8.89 21.22
CA PHE A 78 -46.48 -8.23 20.97
C PHE A 78 -46.59 -6.74 21.24
N CYS A 79 -45.69 -6.21 22.07
CA CYS A 79 -45.58 -4.78 22.36
C CYS A 79 -44.51 -4.16 21.46
N SER A 80 -44.91 -3.31 20.51
CA SER A 80 -43.97 -2.65 19.59
C SER A 80 -43.10 -1.59 20.26
N GLN A 81 -43.52 -1.05 21.41
CA GLN A 81 -42.74 -0.05 22.14
C GLN A 81 -41.54 -0.65 22.89
N HIS A 82 -41.64 -1.92 23.27
CA HIS A 82 -40.60 -2.64 24.02
C HIS A 82 -39.99 -3.79 23.20
N ASP A 83 -40.42 -3.97 21.94
CA ASP A 83 -39.98 -5.02 21.02
C ASP A 83 -40.03 -6.44 21.65
N GLN A 84 -41.12 -6.74 22.37
CA GLN A 84 -41.23 -7.94 23.19
C GLN A 84 -42.56 -8.68 22.99
N SER A 85 -42.50 -10.01 22.95
CA SER A 85 -43.69 -10.86 23.04
C SER A 85 -44.15 -11.03 24.49
N ILE A 86 -45.41 -10.73 24.74
CA ILE A 86 -46.00 -10.64 26.08
C ILE A 86 -47.27 -11.51 26.19
N CYS A 87 -47.68 -11.81 27.42
CA CYS A 87 -48.98 -12.45 27.72
C CYS A 87 -50.00 -11.42 28.25
N ASP A 88 -51.25 -11.84 28.45
CA ASP A 88 -52.33 -10.97 28.92
C ASP A 88 -52.07 -10.40 30.33
N LEU A 89 -51.34 -11.13 31.18
CA LEU A 89 -50.93 -10.63 32.50
C LEU A 89 -49.90 -9.50 32.37
N CYS A 90 -48.90 -9.65 31.50
CA CYS A 90 -47.93 -8.59 31.21
C CYS A 90 -48.58 -7.33 30.62
N LEU A 91 -49.66 -7.49 29.85
CA LEU A 91 -50.45 -6.36 29.37
C LEU A 91 -51.15 -5.62 30.52
N SER A 92 -51.57 -6.33 31.57
CA SER A 92 -52.24 -5.74 32.72
C SER A 92 -51.28 -5.16 33.76
N ASP A 93 -50.01 -5.56 33.72
CA ASP A 93 -48.93 -5.07 34.58
C ASP A 93 -48.03 -4.07 33.82
N ASP A 94 -46.81 -4.48 33.46
CA ASP A 94 -45.74 -3.62 32.95
C ASP A 94 -46.07 -2.90 31.63
N HIS A 95 -47.00 -3.44 30.85
CA HIS A 95 -47.41 -2.88 29.56
C HIS A 95 -48.81 -2.24 29.57
N ALA A 96 -49.41 -2.00 30.76
CA ALA A 96 -50.76 -1.42 30.87
C ALA A 96 -50.90 -0.04 30.19
N ASN A 97 -49.81 0.72 30.11
CA ASN A 97 -49.78 2.05 29.50
C ASN A 97 -49.26 2.05 28.05
N CYS A 98 -48.92 0.88 27.49
CA CYS A 98 -48.44 0.78 26.12
C CYS A 98 -49.59 0.91 25.11
N LYS A 99 -49.39 1.72 24.08
CA LYS A 99 -50.40 2.05 23.06
C LYS A 99 -50.29 1.22 21.78
N SER A 100 -49.16 0.53 21.59
CA SER A 100 -48.87 -0.23 20.37
C SER A 100 -48.71 -1.72 20.69
N ILE A 101 -49.84 -2.36 21.00
CA ILE A 101 -49.91 -3.80 21.26
C ILE A 101 -50.74 -4.44 20.15
N ILE A 102 -50.18 -5.48 19.54
CA ILE A 102 -50.80 -6.26 18.47
C ILE A 102 -50.71 -7.75 18.79
N SER A 103 -51.54 -8.59 18.15
CA SER A 103 -51.40 -10.05 18.28
C SER A 103 -50.09 -10.52 17.64
N ILE A 104 -49.52 -11.60 18.18
CA ILE A 104 -48.30 -12.20 17.65
C ILE A 104 -48.49 -12.68 16.21
N GLU A 105 -49.70 -13.09 15.84
CA GLU A 105 -50.07 -13.45 14.47
C GLU A 105 -49.97 -12.25 13.52
N ARG A 106 -50.48 -11.08 13.94
CA ARG A 106 -50.39 -9.85 13.16
C ARG A 106 -48.96 -9.33 13.08
N ALA A 107 -48.19 -9.43 14.16
CA ALA A 107 -46.77 -9.10 14.17
C ALA A 107 -45.96 -10.04 13.26
N SER A 108 -46.22 -11.35 13.31
CA SER A 108 -45.58 -12.35 12.46
C SER A 108 -45.92 -12.15 10.99
N LYS A 109 -47.19 -11.87 10.68
CA LYS A 109 -47.62 -11.54 9.32
C LYS A 109 -46.94 -10.27 8.83
N GLY A 110 -46.89 -9.21 9.65
CA GLY A 110 -46.16 -7.99 9.35
C GLY A 110 -44.65 -8.20 9.15
N ALA A 111 -44.02 -9.11 9.88
CA ALA A 111 -42.61 -9.45 9.70
C ALA A 111 -42.36 -10.27 8.42
N LYS A 112 -43.29 -11.15 8.05
CA LYS A 112 -43.26 -11.94 6.81
C LYS A 112 -43.53 -11.09 5.57
N GLU A 113 -44.52 -10.20 5.63
CA GLU A 113 -44.94 -9.35 4.50
C GLU A 113 -44.12 -8.06 4.41
N GLY A 114 -43.59 -7.57 5.53
CA GLY A 114 -42.83 -6.31 5.63
C GLY A 114 -41.36 -6.42 5.29
N MET A 115 -40.95 -7.45 4.54
CA MET A 115 -39.59 -7.66 4.04
C MET A 115 -38.49 -7.73 5.12
N ALA A 116 -38.83 -7.85 6.41
CA ALA A 116 -37.85 -7.88 7.49
C ALA A 116 -36.91 -9.09 7.43
N ALA A 117 -37.44 -10.24 6.99
CA ALA A 117 -36.66 -11.44 6.73
C ALA A 117 -35.72 -11.24 5.52
N ASP A 118 -36.23 -10.64 4.44
CA ASP A 118 -35.45 -10.35 3.22
C ASP A 118 -34.34 -9.33 3.50
N ASP A 119 -34.61 -8.31 4.31
CA ASP A 119 -33.63 -7.32 4.75
C ASP A 119 -32.54 -7.95 5.63
N LEU A 120 -32.91 -8.84 6.56
CA LEU A 120 -31.94 -9.57 7.38
C LEU A 120 -31.10 -10.52 6.52
N GLU A 121 -31.72 -11.24 5.59
CA GLU A 121 -31.02 -12.12 4.64
C GLU A 121 -30.02 -11.33 3.79
N LYS A 122 -30.44 -10.17 3.26
CA LYS A 122 -29.57 -9.26 2.51
C LYS A 122 -28.41 -8.79 3.38
N ARG A 123 -28.66 -8.37 4.62
CA ARG A 123 -27.61 -7.93 5.55
C ARG A 123 -26.59 -9.04 5.81
N LEU A 124 -27.04 -10.27 6.03
CA LEU A 124 -26.16 -11.43 6.23
C LEU A 124 -25.36 -11.75 4.96
N LYS A 125 -25.96 -11.63 3.77
CA LYS A 125 -25.25 -11.79 2.49
C LYS A 125 -24.15 -10.74 2.34
N ASP A 126 -24.43 -9.47 2.65
CA ASP A 126 -23.48 -8.36 2.58
C ASP A 126 -22.34 -8.51 3.60
N ILE A 127 -22.62 -8.95 4.83
CA ILE A 127 -21.58 -9.29 5.81
C ILE A 127 -20.71 -10.44 5.29
N GLY A 128 -21.35 -11.46 4.70
CA GLY A 128 -20.66 -12.59 4.10
C GLY A 128 -19.78 -12.21 2.91
N THR A 129 -20.18 -11.25 2.08
CA THR A 129 -19.33 -10.76 0.98
C THR A 129 -18.12 -10.01 1.52
N VAL A 130 -18.29 -9.14 2.51
CA VAL A 130 -17.17 -8.44 3.17
C VAL A 130 -16.18 -9.44 3.74
N ALA A 131 -16.65 -10.41 4.54
CA ALA A 131 -15.78 -11.43 5.12
C ALA A 131 -15.00 -12.23 4.06
N ARG A 132 -15.63 -12.58 2.94
CA ARG A 132 -14.97 -13.28 1.82
C ARG A 132 -13.89 -12.41 1.16
N THR A 133 -14.16 -11.13 0.94
CA THR A 133 -13.20 -10.20 0.35
C THR A 133 -11.99 -10.02 1.26
N SER A 134 -12.19 -9.77 2.55
CA SER A 134 -11.12 -9.63 3.53
C SER A 134 -10.26 -10.88 3.64
N LEU A 135 -10.88 -12.06 3.59
CA LEU A 135 -10.15 -13.32 3.58
C LEU A 135 -9.28 -13.49 2.31
N LYS A 136 -9.72 -12.97 1.16
CA LYS A 136 -8.92 -12.95 -0.07
C LYS A 136 -7.74 -11.98 0.03
N GLU A 137 -7.94 -10.81 0.63
CA GLU A 137 -6.87 -9.83 0.85
C GLU A 137 -5.79 -10.38 1.81
N VAL A 138 -6.20 -10.99 2.92
CA VAL A 138 -5.26 -11.65 3.84
C VAL A 138 -4.48 -12.76 3.15
N LYS A 139 -5.12 -13.61 2.34
CA LYS A 139 -4.42 -14.63 1.53
C LYS A 139 -3.38 -14.01 0.60
N THR A 140 -3.75 -12.92 -0.09
CA THR A 140 -2.86 -12.22 -1.02
C THR A 140 -1.68 -11.58 -0.27
N ASN A 141 -1.91 -11.06 0.93
CA ASN A 141 -0.87 -10.52 1.80
C ASN A 141 0.13 -11.61 2.22
N VAL A 142 -0.36 -12.81 2.61
CA VAL A 142 0.52 -13.95 2.93
C VAL A 142 1.39 -14.34 1.73
N GLU A 143 0.82 -14.44 0.54
CA GLU A 143 1.57 -14.74 -0.70
C GLU A 143 2.60 -13.65 -1.00
N SER A 144 2.22 -12.38 -0.85
CA SER A 144 3.11 -11.22 -1.01
C SER A 144 4.28 -11.26 -0.02
N LEU A 145 4.02 -11.58 1.25
CA LEU A 145 5.05 -11.65 2.29
C LEU A 145 6.08 -12.76 2.02
N ILE A 146 5.63 -13.91 1.50
CA ILE A 146 6.51 -14.99 1.06
C ILE A 146 7.41 -14.51 -0.09
N LYS A 147 6.85 -13.78 -1.06
CA LYS A 147 7.60 -13.21 -2.17
C LYS A 147 8.62 -12.17 -1.70
N GLN A 148 8.20 -11.22 -0.85
CA GLN A 148 9.09 -10.21 -0.27
C GLN A 148 10.28 -10.83 0.45
N LYS A 149 10.05 -11.87 1.26
CA LYS A 149 11.14 -12.64 1.90
C LYS A 149 12.12 -13.20 0.86
N SER A 150 11.61 -13.82 -0.20
CA SER A 150 12.44 -14.38 -1.27
C SER A 150 13.25 -13.30 -1.98
N ASP A 151 12.64 -12.16 -2.29
CA ASP A 151 13.27 -11.04 -2.98
C ASP A 151 14.39 -10.42 -2.11
N ILE A 152 14.16 -10.26 -0.80
CA ILE A 152 15.18 -9.78 0.15
C ILE A 152 16.36 -10.75 0.22
N LEU A 153 16.10 -12.06 0.31
CA LEU A 153 17.17 -13.07 0.32
C LEU A 153 17.99 -13.05 -0.98
N GLN A 154 17.32 -12.89 -2.12
CA GLN A 154 17.98 -12.76 -3.41
C GLN A 154 18.83 -11.49 -3.49
N MET A 155 18.32 -10.37 -2.99
CA MET A 155 19.05 -9.10 -2.96
C MET A 155 20.34 -9.21 -2.14
N VAL A 156 20.29 -9.80 -0.93
CA VAL A 156 21.49 -10.03 -0.10
C VAL A 156 22.49 -10.93 -0.81
N SER A 157 22.02 -12.00 -1.48
CA SER A 157 22.87 -12.90 -2.25
C SER A 157 23.55 -12.21 -3.43
N THR A 158 22.82 -11.39 -4.19
CA THR A 158 23.35 -10.62 -5.31
C THR A 158 24.36 -9.58 -4.84
N PHE A 159 24.06 -8.84 -3.76
CA PHE A 159 24.95 -7.82 -3.22
C PHE A 159 26.28 -8.42 -2.74
N ARG A 160 26.26 -9.58 -2.05
CA ARG A 160 27.50 -10.30 -1.70
C ARG A 160 28.32 -10.65 -2.94
N LYS A 161 27.68 -11.19 -3.99
CA LYS A 161 28.37 -11.57 -5.23
C LYS A 161 29.00 -10.38 -5.95
N GLU A 162 28.40 -9.20 -5.86
CA GLU A 162 28.95 -7.98 -6.45
C GLU A 162 30.23 -7.55 -5.73
N ILE A 163 30.27 -7.65 -4.40
CA ILE A 163 31.49 -7.41 -3.61
C ILE A 163 32.58 -8.43 -3.97
N GLU A 164 32.24 -9.72 -3.99
CA GLU A 164 33.17 -10.80 -4.38
C GLU A 164 33.75 -10.53 -5.78
N LYS A 165 32.89 -10.21 -6.75
CA LYS A 165 33.31 -9.88 -8.11
C LYS A 165 34.31 -8.72 -8.15
N ARG A 166 34.09 -7.65 -7.37
CA ARG A 166 35.01 -6.51 -7.38
C ARG A 166 36.36 -6.86 -6.74
N LEU A 167 36.37 -7.72 -5.73
CA LEU A 167 37.61 -8.22 -5.14
C LEU A 167 38.39 -9.09 -6.14
N ASP A 168 37.70 -9.98 -6.86
CA ASP A 168 38.32 -10.80 -7.92
C ASP A 168 38.90 -9.92 -9.04
N GLU A 169 38.18 -8.87 -9.47
CA GLU A 169 38.67 -7.92 -10.48
C GLU A 169 39.93 -7.19 -9.99
N LEU A 170 39.98 -6.73 -8.73
CA LEU A 170 41.14 -6.06 -8.15
C LEU A 170 42.36 -6.99 -8.03
N GLU A 171 42.14 -8.26 -7.66
CA GLU A 171 43.19 -9.28 -7.62
C GLU A 171 43.75 -9.55 -9.02
N GLN A 172 42.89 -9.64 -10.03
CA GLN A 172 43.32 -9.81 -11.40
C GLN A 172 44.12 -8.60 -11.89
N GLU A 173 43.67 -7.38 -11.62
CA GLU A 173 44.37 -6.14 -11.99
C GLU A 173 45.80 -6.11 -11.43
N ILE A 174 46.01 -6.42 -10.13
CA ILE A 174 47.35 -6.41 -9.54
C ILE A 174 48.22 -7.58 -10.03
N THR A 175 47.62 -8.74 -10.29
CA THR A 175 48.33 -9.90 -10.84
C THR A 175 48.87 -9.61 -12.24
N GLU A 176 48.06 -8.99 -13.09
CA GLU A 176 48.48 -8.57 -14.44
C GLU A 176 49.59 -7.50 -14.39
N ASP A 177 49.53 -6.55 -13.45
CA ASP A 177 50.60 -5.56 -13.29
C ASP A 177 51.90 -6.18 -12.78
N ILE A 178 51.83 -7.09 -11.78
CA ILE A 178 53.01 -7.83 -11.29
C ILE A 178 53.68 -8.59 -12.44
N GLU A 179 52.91 -9.33 -13.24
CA GLU A 179 53.44 -10.09 -14.36
C GLU A 179 54.10 -9.19 -15.40
N LYS A 180 53.50 -8.04 -15.69
CA LYS A 180 54.05 -7.04 -16.62
C LYS A 180 55.36 -6.42 -16.09
N GLN A 181 55.39 -6.03 -14.82
CA GLN A 181 56.58 -5.47 -14.16
C GLN A 181 57.70 -6.51 -14.07
N TYR A 182 57.35 -7.75 -13.73
CA TYR A 182 58.28 -8.88 -13.70
C TYR A 182 58.91 -9.11 -15.06
N ASN A 183 58.12 -9.24 -16.13
CA ASN A 183 58.64 -9.46 -17.48
C ASN A 183 59.57 -8.32 -17.94
N THR A 184 59.21 -7.07 -17.64
CA THR A 184 60.05 -5.90 -17.95
C THR A 184 61.37 -5.95 -17.18
N CYS A 185 61.33 -6.26 -15.89
CA CYS A 185 62.53 -6.38 -15.06
C CYS A 185 63.40 -7.55 -15.50
N GLN A 186 62.80 -8.71 -15.75
CA GLN A 186 63.47 -9.91 -16.22
C GLN A 186 64.21 -9.65 -17.54
N GLN A 187 63.56 -9.00 -18.50
CA GLN A 187 64.21 -8.64 -19.77
C GLN A 187 65.44 -7.77 -19.54
N ARG A 188 65.34 -6.73 -18.70
CA ARG A 188 66.47 -5.83 -18.40
C ARG A 188 67.63 -6.56 -17.72
N VAL A 189 67.34 -7.47 -16.79
CA VAL A 189 68.37 -8.31 -16.14
C VAL A 189 69.01 -9.23 -17.17
N MET A 190 68.22 -9.84 -18.05
CA MET A 190 68.75 -10.72 -19.10
C MET A 190 69.63 -9.97 -20.10
N GLU A 191 69.24 -8.77 -20.52
CA GLU A 191 70.05 -7.90 -21.38
C GLU A 191 71.39 -7.56 -20.71
N GLN A 192 71.39 -7.15 -19.44
CA GLN A 192 72.62 -6.91 -18.69
C GLN A 192 73.51 -8.15 -18.61
N LYS A 193 72.92 -9.31 -18.28
CA LYS A 193 73.64 -10.58 -18.24
C LYS A 193 74.31 -10.90 -19.57
N THR A 194 73.59 -10.77 -20.69
CA THR A 194 74.15 -11.07 -22.02
C THR A 194 75.32 -10.17 -22.39
N VAL A 195 75.26 -8.88 -22.03
CA VAL A 195 76.37 -7.93 -22.24
C VAL A 195 77.58 -8.34 -21.39
N MET A 196 77.35 -8.69 -20.12
CA MET A 196 78.42 -9.12 -19.21
C MET A 196 79.07 -10.43 -19.65
N GLU A 197 78.31 -11.45 -20.04
CA GLU A 197 78.84 -12.73 -20.55
C GLU A 197 79.69 -12.51 -21.82
N LYS A 198 79.27 -11.58 -22.69
CA LYS A 198 80.05 -11.23 -23.88
C LYS A 198 81.37 -10.55 -23.51
N GLN A 199 81.34 -9.58 -22.60
CA GLN A 199 82.54 -8.88 -22.13
C GLN A 199 83.51 -9.85 -21.43
N GLU A 200 83.00 -10.74 -20.58
CA GLU A 200 83.79 -11.78 -19.92
C GLU A 200 84.53 -12.64 -20.96
N LYS A 201 83.81 -13.14 -21.98
CA LYS A 201 84.41 -13.96 -23.03
C LYS A 201 85.50 -13.21 -23.81
N GLU A 202 85.25 -11.96 -24.20
CA GLU A 202 86.25 -11.13 -24.89
C GLU A 202 87.52 -10.94 -24.03
N ILE A 203 87.37 -10.70 -22.74
CA ILE A 203 88.50 -10.58 -21.80
C ILE A 203 89.26 -11.91 -21.68
N MET A 204 88.56 -13.04 -21.60
CA MET A 204 89.19 -14.37 -21.56
C MET A 204 89.99 -14.67 -22.83
N ASP A 205 89.44 -14.38 -24.01
CA ASP A 205 90.12 -14.59 -25.30
C ASP A 205 91.41 -13.74 -25.37
N ARG A 206 91.36 -12.46 -24.96
CA ARG A 206 92.55 -11.59 -24.90
C ARG A 206 93.60 -12.09 -23.91
N ASN A 207 93.17 -12.65 -22.78
CA ASN A 207 94.10 -13.22 -21.80
C ASN A 207 94.80 -14.48 -22.36
N ALA A 208 94.10 -15.29 -23.14
CA ALA A 208 94.69 -16.43 -23.85
C ALA A 208 95.69 -15.99 -24.94
N ASP A 209 95.38 -14.91 -25.68
CA ASP A 209 96.31 -14.29 -26.63
C ASP A 209 97.62 -13.86 -25.95
N ILE A 210 97.53 -13.16 -24.81
CA ILE A 210 98.71 -12.73 -24.04
C ILE A 210 99.55 -13.94 -23.61
N THR A 211 98.90 -15.02 -23.17
CA THR A 211 99.59 -16.25 -22.75
C THR A 211 100.35 -16.87 -23.93
N SER A 212 99.73 -16.91 -25.11
CA SER A 212 100.35 -17.43 -26.34
C SER A 212 101.49 -16.55 -26.84
N LEU A 213 101.34 -15.22 -26.79
CA LEU A 213 102.37 -14.26 -27.19
C LEU A 213 103.66 -14.42 -26.38
N LYS A 214 103.55 -14.63 -25.06
CA LYS A 214 104.70 -14.87 -24.17
C LYS A 214 105.52 -16.10 -24.56
N LEU A 215 104.90 -17.11 -25.16
CA LEU A 215 105.54 -18.38 -25.52
C LEU A 215 106.13 -18.37 -26.94
N CYS A 216 105.47 -17.70 -27.88
CA CYS A 216 105.68 -17.95 -29.31
C CYS A 216 106.25 -16.76 -30.11
N THR A 217 106.65 -15.66 -29.47
CA THR A 217 107.13 -14.44 -30.17
C THR A 217 108.53 -14.01 -29.73
N ASN A 218 109.25 -13.28 -30.59
CA ASN A 218 110.54 -12.65 -30.24
C ASN A 218 110.33 -11.34 -29.47
N ASP A 219 111.37 -10.86 -28.79
CA ASP A 219 111.29 -9.70 -27.87
C ASP A 219 110.70 -8.44 -28.50
N ILE A 220 111.04 -8.14 -29.76
CA ILE A 220 110.57 -6.93 -30.46
C ILE A 220 109.08 -7.05 -30.78
N GLN A 221 108.65 -8.21 -31.31
CA GLN A 221 107.27 -8.45 -31.67
C GLN A 221 106.39 -8.55 -30.41
N PHE A 222 106.87 -9.19 -29.35
CA PHE A 222 106.21 -9.24 -28.05
C PHE A 222 105.97 -7.82 -27.50
N PHE A 223 107.02 -6.99 -27.45
CA PHE A 223 106.95 -5.65 -26.88
C PHE A 223 106.00 -4.71 -27.64
N GLN A 224 105.99 -4.78 -28.97
CA GLN A 224 105.07 -3.97 -29.79
C GLN A 224 103.61 -4.42 -29.65
N THR A 225 103.36 -5.74 -29.65
CA THR A 225 102.00 -6.28 -29.54
C THR A 225 101.42 -6.08 -28.14
N ILE A 226 102.21 -6.28 -27.07
CA ILE A 226 101.72 -6.07 -25.70
C ILE A 226 101.39 -4.60 -25.43
N LYS A 227 102.17 -3.64 -25.96
CA LYS A 227 101.86 -2.21 -25.84
C LYS A 227 100.57 -1.81 -26.54
N THR A 228 100.26 -2.46 -27.66
CA THR A 228 99.00 -2.23 -28.37
C THR A 228 97.83 -2.83 -27.59
N LEU A 229 98.00 -4.03 -27.03
CA LEU A 229 96.99 -4.68 -26.20
C LEU A 229 96.71 -3.91 -24.90
N ASP A 230 97.74 -3.38 -24.23
CA ASP A 230 97.65 -2.56 -23.02
C ASP A 230 96.68 -1.37 -23.21
N VAL A 231 96.81 -0.65 -24.32
CA VAL A 231 95.89 0.45 -24.68
C VAL A 231 94.46 -0.07 -24.90
N SER A 232 94.30 -1.23 -25.55
CA SER A 232 92.99 -1.81 -25.79
C SER A 232 92.32 -2.36 -24.52
N THR A 233 93.12 -2.79 -23.52
CA THR A 233 92.62 -3.30 -22.24
C THR A 233 92.00 -2.19 -21.38
N HIS A 234 92.53 -0.97 -21.50
CA HIS A 234 92.02 0.19 -20.78
C HIS A 234 90.54 0.49 -21.06
N LYS A 235 90.04 0.11 -22.25
CA LYS A 235 88.62 0.16 -22.60
C LYS A 235 87.77 -0.74 -21.69
N TYR A 236 88.22 -1.96 -21.41
CA TYR A 236 87.50 -2.89 -20.55
C TYR A 236 87.56 -2.46 -19.08
N GLU A 237 88.67 -1.85 -18.64
CA GLU A 237 88.78 -1.27 -17.29
C GLU A 237 87.77 -0.14 -17.08
N THR A 238 87.59 0.75 -18.08
CA THR A 238 86.60 1.82 -18.02
C THR A 238 85.17 1.28 -18.10
N GLU A 239 84.90 0.32 -18.97
CA GLU A 239 83.56 -0.31 -19.07
C GLU A 239 83.17 -1.07 -17.79
N MET A 240 84.11 -1.78 -17.14
CA MET A 240 83.86 -2.52 -15.89
C MET A 240 83.65 -1.61 -14.67
N THR A 241 84.01 -0.33 -14.74
CA THR A 241 83.67 0.66 -13.69
C THR A 241 82.24 1.21 -13.81
N THR A 242 81.52 0.91 -14.90
CA THR A 242 80.10 1.27 -15.00
C THR A 242 79.25 0.38 -14.09
N LYS A 243 78.38 0.99 -13.28
CA LYS A 243 77.66 0.31 -12.20
C LYS A 243 76.63 -0.70 -12.75
N ILE A 244 76.78 -1.97 -12.39
CA ILE A 244 75.74 -3.00 -12.53
C ILE A 244 74.54 -2.58 -11.66
N LYS A 245 73.33 -2.66 -12.21
CA LYS A 245 72.10 -2.31 -11.48
C LYS A 245 71.44 -3.57 -10.97
N THR A 246 71.32 -3.70 -9.66
CA THR A 246 70.41 -4.67 -9.03
C THR A 246 68.97 -4.20 -9.25
N ILE A 247 68.10 -5.10 -9.69
CA ILE A 247 66.67 -4.83 -9.91
C ILE A 247 65.87 -5.70 -8.93
N THR A 248 64.98 -5.08 -8.16
CA THR A 248 64.09 -5.72 -7.19
C THR A 248 62.64 -5.36 -7.50
N LEU A 249 61.71 -6.30 -7.27
CA LEU A 249 60.28 -6.04 -7.22
C LEU A 249 59.85 -5.94 -5.76
N GLU A 250 59.07 -4.92 -5.43
CA GLU A 250 58.53 -4.67 -4.09
C GLU A 250 57.01 -4.50 -4.21
N TYR A 251 56.28 -5.05 -3.24
CA TYR A 251 54.82 -4.93 -3.15
C TYR A 251 54.46 -4.21 -1.86
N GLU A 252 53.66 -3.16 -1.98
CA GLU A 252 53.09 -2.42 -0.84
C GLU A 252 51.57 -2.62 -0.81
N PRO A 253 51.03 -3.32 0.20
CA PRO A 253 49.60 -3.55 0.31
C PRO A 253 48.83 -2.26 0.63
N ASN A 254 47.56 -2.21 0.20
CA ASN A 254 46.68 -1.09 0.51
C ASN A 254 46.12 -1.22 1.94
N GLU A 255 46.59 -0.36 2.84
CA GLU A 255 46.21 -0.30 4.26
C GLU A 255 44.73 0.03 4.53
N GLU A 256 43.98 0.51 3.53
CA GLU A 256 42.56 0.82 3.70
C GLU A 256 41.66 -0.43 3.61
N ILE A 257 42.09 -1.48 2.90
CA ILE A 257 41.27 -2.70 2.70
C ILE A 257 41.01 -3.41 4.04
N PRO A 258 42.01 -3.67 4.90
CA PRO A 258 41.79 -4.29 6.20
C PRO A 258 40.85 -3.46 7.10
N LYS A 259 41.00 -2.14 7.10
CA LYS A 259 40.16 -1.22 7.89
C LYS A 259 38.69 -1.29 7.46
N LEU A 260 38.45 -1.41 6.15
CA LEU A 260 37.10 -1.54 5.60
C LEU A 260 36.44 -2.85 6.04
N ILE A 261 37.20 -3.95 6.06
CA ILE A 261 36.71 -5.25 6.56
C ILE A 261 36.35 -5.16 8.06
N GLU A 262 37.20 -4.52 8.88
CA GLU A 262 36.91 -4.32 10.30
C GLU A 262 35.69 -3.43 10.55
N ALA A 263 35.43 -2.47 9.67
CA ALA A 263 34.26 -1.58 9.76
C ALA A 263 32.94 -2.28 9.39
N LEU A 264 32.97 -3.32 8.55
CA LEU A 264 31.79 -4.04 8.08
C LEU A 264 31.23 -4.99 9.16
N LYS A 265 30.18 -4.54 9.87
CA LYS A 265 29.54 -5.34 10.94
C LYS A 265 28.33 -6.15 10.49
N THR A 266 27.56 -5.63 9.53
CA THR A 266 26.29 -6.22 9.08
C THR A 266 26.05 -5.93 7.61
N PHE A 267 25.37 -6.83 6.89
CA PHE A 267 24.93 -6.61 5.50
C PHE A 267 23.73 -5.66 5.37
N GLY A 268 23.01 -5.42 6.46
CA GLY A 268 21.81 -4.60 6.48
C GLY A 268 20.85 -5.02 7.59
N ASN A 269 19.70 -4.37 7.66
CA ASN A 269 18.67 -4.63 8.66
C ASN A 269 17.33 -4.92 7.99
N VAL A 270 16.63 -5.95 8.47
CA VAL A 270 15.24 -6.23 8.07
C VAL A 270 14.31 -5.50 9.04
N ARG A 271 13.32 -4.77 8.52
CA ARG A 271 12.30 -4.07 9.31
C ARG A 271 10.92 -4.58 8.94
N ILE A 272 10.03 -4.67 9.93
CA ILE A 272 8.63 -5.04 9.74
C ILE A 272 7.82 -3.74 9.87
N SER A 273 6.90 -3.51 8.92
CA SER A 273 5.92 -2.43 9.00
C SER A 273 4.53 -3.04 8.96
N GLU A 274 3.73 -2.72 9.96
CA GLU A 274 2.34 -3.14 10.04
C GLU A 274 1.45 -1.97 9.66
N THR A 275 0.44 -2.23 8.85
CA THR A 275 -0.60 -1.27 8.48
C THR A 275 -1.93 -1.98 8.60
N ASP A 276 -2.87 -1.37 9.30
CA ASP A 276 -4.21 -1.92 9.44
C ASP A 276 -4.87 -2.03 8.06
N LEU A 277 -5.50 -3.19 7.83
CA LEU A 277 -6.32 -3.39 6.66
C LEU A 277 -7.68 -2.75 6.93
N GLU A 278 -7.99 -1.64 6.27
CA GLU A 278 -9.32 -1.03 6.34
C GLU A 278 -10.34 -1.97 5.72
N LEU A 279 -11.01 -2.77 6.56
CA LEU A 279 -12.12 -3.61 6.13
C LEU A 279 -13.20 -2.71 5.52
N HIS A 280 -13.71 -3.07 4.34
CA HIS A 280 -14.88 -2.43 3.75
C HIS A 280 -15.98 -2.29 4.82
N HIS A 281 -16.22 -1.04 5.24
CA HIS A 281 -17.19 -0.76 6.29
C HIS A 281 -18.56 -1.30 5.87
N ILE A 282 -19.14 -2.12 6.74
CA ILE A 282 -20.58 -2.37 6.68
C ILE A 282 -21.22 -0.99 6.90
N PRO A 283 -22.01 -0.45 5.94
CA PRO A 283 -22.58 0.89 6.06
C PRO A 283 -23.30 1.08 7.41
N ASP A 284 -23.06 2.18 8.11
CA ASP A 284 -23.60 2.46 9.47
C ASP A 284 -25.11 2.23 9.62
N LYS A 285 -25.88 2.35 8.51
CA LYS A 285 -27.32 2.05 8.46
C LYS A 285 -27.66 0.60 8.84
N MET A 286 -26.69 -0.32 8.79
CA MET A 286 -26.86 -1.74 9.13
C MET A 286 -26.47 -2.07 10.58
N GLN A 287 -25.80 -1.17 11.30
CA GLN A 287 -25.49 -1.36 12.73
C GLN A 287 -26.66 -0.94 13.64
N GLN A 288 -27.60 -0.11 13.14
CA GLN A 288 -28.75 0.39 13.89
C GLN A 288 -30.10 -0.25 13.53
N SER A 289 -30.16 -1.15 12.55
CA SER A 289 -31.39 -1.83 12.17
C SER A 289 -31.67 -3.02 13.11
N GLN A 290 -32.29 -2.75 14.25
CA GLN A 290 -33.16 -3.75 14.88
C GLN A 290 -34.36 -3.97 13.93
N VAL A 291 -34.90 -5.19 13.89
CA VAL A 291 -36.11 -5.50 13.12
C VAL A 291 -37.27 -4.74 13.74
N GLN A 292 -37.46 -3.49 13.34
CA GLN A 292 -38.60 -2.69 13.77
C GLN A 292 -39.75 -3.00 12.83
N VAL A 293 -40.86 -3.51 13.38
CA VAL A 293 -42.16 -3.54 12.69
C VAL A 293 -42.60 -2.09 12.50
N LYS A 294 -42.16 -1.46 11.41
CA LYS A 294 -42.43 -0.04 11.16
C LYS A 294 -43.87 0.17 10.69
N ASN A 295 -44.59 1.03 11.41
CA ASN A 295 -45.70 1.77 10.83
C ASN A 295 -45.14 2.67 9.72
N THR A 296 -45.74 2.61 8.53
CA THR A 296 -45.37 3.38 7.35
C THR A 296 -45.62 4.87 7.57
N LYS A 297 -44.54 5.64 7.83
CA LYS A 297 -44.33 7.05 7.46
C LYS A 297 -43.03 7.55 8.10
N ASP A 298 -41.98 7.70 7.30
CA ASP A 298 -40.98 8.79 7.34
C ASP A 298 -39.69 8.39 6.61
N THR A 299 -39.50 8.94 5.42
CA THR A 299 -38.21 8.99 4.71
C THR A 299 -37.97 10.43 4.25
N LYS A 300 -36.93 11.07 4.79
CA LYS A 300 -36.27 12.21 4.13
C LYS A 300 -34.77 11.94 4.10
N SER A 301 -34.24 11.73 2.90
CA SER A 301 -32.80 11.71 2.61
C SER A 301 -32.53 12.88 1.65
N ASN A 302 -32.08 14.02 2.17
CA ASN A 302 -31.64 15.15 1.34
C ASN A 302 -30.22 14.89 0.80
N GLY A 303 -29.85 15.51 -0.32
CA GLY A 303 -28.51 15.42 -0.90
C GLY A 303 -27.40 16.00 -0.02
N ARG A 304 -26.15 15.60 -0.27
CA ARG A 304 -24.97 16.06 0.48
C ARG A 304 -24.48 17.41 -0.02
N ASN A 305 -24.38 18.37 0.91
CA ASN A 305 -23.80 19.69 0.64
C ASN A 305 -22.27 19.60 0.59
N GLY A 306 -21.65 20.25 -0.38
CA GLY A 306 -20.20 20.35 -0.52
C GLY A 306 -19.74 19.99 -1.93
N HIS A 307 -18.54 19.42 -2.03
CA HIS A 307 -17.87 19.21 -3.31
C HIS A 307 -18.35 17.97 -4.05
N TRP A 308 -18.52 18.08 -5.36
CA TRP A 308 -18.93 16.99 -6.24
C TRP A 308 -17.96 16.90 -7.41
N SER A 309 -17.54 15.67 -7.73
CA SER A 309 -16.69 15.38 -8.89
C SER A 309 -17.39 14.36 -9.77
N GLY A 310 -17.32 14.58 -11.08
CA GLY A 310 -18.05 13.79 -12.04
C GLY A 310 -17.48 13.81 -13.44
N PHE A 311 -18.16 13.09 -14.31
CA PHE A 311 -17.82 12.95 -15.71
C PHE A 311 -19.04 13.18 -16.59
N TYR A 312 -18.87 13.87 -17.71
CA TYR A 312 -19.85 13.97 -18.78
C TYR A 312 -19.26 13.43 -20.09
N ASN A 313 -20.10 12.84 -20.94
CA ASN A 313 -19.68 12.35 -22.25
C ASN A 313 -19.95 13.40 -23.30
N GLN A 314 -19.00 13.64 -24.20
CA GLN A 314 -19.18 14.49 -25.37
C GLN A 314 -18.41 13.91 -26.54
N HIS A 315 -19.07 13.67 -27.68
CA HIS A 315 -18.46 13.06 -28.87
C HIS A 315 -17.71 11.74 -28.57
N ASN A 316 -18.30 10.86 -27.75
CA ASN A 316 -17.68 9.61 -27.27
C ASN A 316 -16.37 9.79 -26.48
N ARG A 317 -16.12 10.98 -25.92
CA ARG A 317 -15.02 11.24 -24.99
C ARG A 317 -15.57 11.66 -23.64
N GLN A 318 -15.02 11.07 -22.59
CA GLN A 318 -15.37 11.40 -21.22
C GLN A 318 -14.57 12.62 -20.77
N HIS A 319 -15.24 13.58 -20.16
CA HIS A 319 -14.66 14.80 -19.63
C HIS A 319 -14.98 14.93 -18.15
N GLN A 320 -13.96 15.15 -17.33
CA GLN A 320 -14.13 15.36 -15.89
C GLN A 320 -14.56 16.80 -15.60
N PHE A 321 -15.38 16.98 -14.57
CA PHE A 321 -15.77 18.28 -14.03
C PHE A 321 -15.93 18.22 -12.51
N GLU A 322 -15.85 19.38 -11.89
CA GLU A 322 -15.97 19.58 -10.45
C GLU A 322 -16.82 20.82 -10.17
N LEU A 323 -17.57 20.80 -9.08
CA LEU A 323 -18.44 21.89 -8.64
C LEU A 323 -18.85 21.68 -7.19
N ASP A 324 -19.28 22.75 -6.53
CA ASP A 324 -19.88 22.68 -5.20
C ASP A 324 -21.40 22.78 -5.30
N ILE A 325 -22.12 21.89 -4.61
CA ILE A 325 -23.58 21.88 -4.51
C ILE A 325 -24.02 22.10 -3.06
N ALA A 326 -25.02 22.93 -2.86
CA ALA A 326 -25.81 23.03 -1.65
C ALA A 326 -27.27 22.68 -1.95
N PHE A 327 -27.81 21.75 -1.15
CA PHE A 327 -29.21 21.39 -1.05
C PHE A 327 -29.82 22.11 0.15
N LEU A 328 -30.85 22.91 -0.09
CA LEU A 328 -31.65 23.53 0.97
C LEU A 328 -33.12 23.30 0.62
N GLU A 329 -33.77 22.44 1.41
CA GLU A 329 -35.14 21.97 1.16
C GLU A 329 -35.25 21.31 -0.23
N GLU A 330 -36.00 21.92 -1.16
CA GLU A 330 -36.18 21.49 -2.55
C GLU A 330 -35.35 22.32 -3.54
N LYS A 331 -34.47 23.21 -3.05
CA LYS A 331 -33.60 24.04 -3.89
C LYS A 331 -32.19 23.48 -3.96
N VAL A 332 -31.60 23.60 -5.14
CA VAL A 332 -30.22 23.24 -5.45
C VAL A 332 -29.52 24.51 -5.89
N THR A 333 -28.43 24.87 -5.21
CA THR A 333 -27.58 25.99 -5.60
C THR A 333 -26.13 25.56 -5.61
N GLY A 334 -25.28 26.20 -6.40
CA GLY A 334 -23.88 25.85 -6.43
C GLY A 334 -23.03 26.82 -7.21
N GLU A 335 -21.72 26.62 -7.17
CA GLU A 335 -20.77 27.35 -8.01
C GLU A 335 -19.59 26.44 -8.39
N GLY A 336 -18.83 26.89 -9.39
CA GLY A 336 -17.62 26.21 -9.80
C GLY A 336 -16.90 26.96 -10.91
N ILE A 337 -15.75 26.42 -11.31
CA ILE A 337 -14.90 26.96 -12.36
C ILE A 337 -14.41 25.80 -13.21
N ASP A 338 -14.53 25.94 -14.54
CA ASP A 338 -13.91 25.02 -15.48
C ASP A 338 -13.20 25.76 -16.62
N LYS A 339 -12.78 25.02 -17.65
CA LYS A 339 -12.07 25.53 -18.84
C LYS A 339 -12.82 26.63 -19.61
N ILE A 340 -14.15 26.74 -19.44
CA ILE A 340 -14.99 27.76 -20.07
C ILE A 340 -15.04 29.02 -19.19
N GLY A 341 -15.08 28.86 -17.87
CA GLY A 341 -14.98 29.97 -16.91
C GLY A 341 -15.73 29.71 -15.60
N LYS A 342 -15.89 30.76 -14.78
CA LYS A 342 -16.69 30.70 -13.55
C LYS A 342 -18.19 30.59 -13.87
N PHE A 343 -18.88 29.66 -13.20
CA PHE A 343 -20.30 29.41 -13.35
C PHE A 343 -21.01 29.33 -12.00
N THR A 344 -22.33 29.49 -12.04
CA THR A 344 -23.25 29.24 -10.91
C THR A 344 -24.26 28.16 -11.30
N ILE A 345 -24.82 27.49 -10.31
CA ILE A 345 -25.83 26.46 -10.48
C ILE A 345 -27.08 26.86 -9.72
N THR A 346 -28.25 26.68 -10.33
CA THR A 346 -29.55 26.86 -9.68
C THR A 346 -30.54 25.83 -10.20
N GLY A 347 -31.28 25.18 -9.30
CA GLY A 347 -32.17 24.09 -9.64
C GLY A 347 -33.06 23.63 -8.50
N THR A 348 -33.70 22.49 -8.68
CA THR A 348 -34.64 21.88 -7.74
C THR A 348 -34.38 20.39 -7.54
N LEU A 349 -34.75 19.89 -6.35
CA LEU A 349 -34.76 18.47 -5.99
C LEU A 349 -36.15 18.10 -5.49
N ASP A 350 -36.85 17.20 -6.19
CA ASP A 350 -38.04 16.55 -5.66
C ASP A 350 -37.60 15.45 -4.70
N VAL A 351 -37.80 15.65 -3.39
CA VAL A 351 -37.36 14.73 -2.34
C VAL A 351 -38.09 13.37 -2.41
N SER A 352 -39.31 13.34 -2.95
CA SER A 352 -40.13 12.13 -3.02
C SER A 352 -39.70 11.20 -4.16
N SER A 353 -39.41 11.76 -5.33
CA SER A 353 -38.98 11.02 -6.53
C SER A 353 -37.46 10.98 -6.69
N ARG A 354 -36.74 11.82 -5.93
CA ARG A 354 -35.30 12.10 -6.07
C ARG A 354 -34.89 12.62 -7.44
N SER A 355 -35.84 13.13 -8.20
CA SER A 355 -35.57 13.82 -9.46
C SER A 355 -34.92 15.16 -9.15
N ILE A 356 -33.80 15.43 -9.81
CA ILE A 356 -33.07 16.69 -9.67
C ILE A 356 -32.92 17.33 -11.03
N GLU A 357 -33.15 18.64 -11.10
CA GLU A 357 -32.95 19.45 -12.30
C GLU A 357 -32.21 20.72 -11.92
N PHE A 358 -31.17 21.10 -12.67
CA PHE A 358 -30.46 22.35 -12.42
C PHE A 358 -29.83 22.93 -13.68
N SER A 359 -29.76 24.27 -13.73
CA SER A 359 -29.08 25.01 -14.78
C SER A 359 -27.70 25.43 -14.31
N LYS A 360 -26.67 25.15 -15.12
CA LYS A 360 -25.31 25.65 -14.97
C LYS A 360 -25.15 26.89 -15.86
N GLN A 361 -25.09 28.07 -15.24
CA GLN A 361 -25.00 29.36 -15.93
C GLN A 361 -23.57 29.91 -15.88
N TYR A 362 -22.93 30.05 -17.04
CA TYR A 362 -21.63 30.72 -17.15
C TYR A 362 -21.80 32.24 -17.10
N THR A 363 -20.88 32.92 -16.42
CA THR A 363 -20.88 34.38 -16.31
C THR A 363 -20.73 35.02 -17.69
N GLY A 364 -21.79 35.67 -18.19
CA GLY A 364 -21.79 36.36 -19.49
C GLY A 364 -21.91 35.46 -20.73
N ALA A 365 -22.31 34.19 -20.59
CA ALA A 365 -22.39 33.24 -21.72
C ALA A 365 -23.65 32.34 -21.66
N HIS A 366 -23.59 31.14 -22.27
CA HIS A 366 -24.68 30.17 -22.40
C HIS A 366 -24.96 29.41 -21.09
N SER A 367 -26.15 28.79 -20.97
CA SER A 367 -26.48 27.85 -19.89
C SER A 367 -26.36 26.41 -20.37
N VAL A 368 -26.16 25.48 -19.43
CA VAL A 368 -26.24 24.03 -19.65
C VAL A 368 -27.24 23.48 -18.66
N GLU A 369 -28.27 22.79 -19.15
CA GLU A 369 -29.34 22.22 -18.30
C GLU A 369 -29.00 20.78 -17.94
N TYR A 370 -29.17 20.41 -16.68
CA TYR A 370 -28.92 19.06 -16.16
C TYR A 370 -30.20 18.50 -15.55
N SER A 371 -30.50 17.24 -15.81
CA SER A 371 -31.58 16.49 -15.16
C SER A 371 -31.14 15.08 -14.82
N GLY A 372 -31.59 14.55 -13.68
CA GLY A 372 -31.16 13.22 -13.22
C GLY A 372 -31.82 12.76 -11.94
N HIS A 373 -31.24 11.72 -11.34
CA HIS A 373 -31.70 11.16 -10.07
C HIS A 373 -30.58 11.08 -9.03
N LEU A 374 -30.92 11.49 -7.80
CA LEU A 374 -30.05 11.36 -6.64
C LEU A 374 -30.19 9.97 -6.00
N SER A 375 -29.07 9.36 -5.59
CA SER A 375 -29.05 8.06 -4.92
C SER A 375 -29.70 8.09 -3.53
N LEU A 376 -30.07 6.90 -3.02
CA LEU A 376 -30.68 6.68 -1.69
C LEU A 376 -29.87 7.26 -0.51
N ASP A 377 -28.56 7.33 -0.65
CA ASP A 377 -27.62 7.84 0.35
C ASP A 377 -27.28 9.33 0.15
N GLY A 378 -27.77 9.95 -0.92
CA GLY A 378 -27.51 11.35 -1.26
C GLY A 378 -26.09 11.62 -1.77
N CYS A 379 -25.30 10.58 -2.11
CA CYS A 379 -23.88 10.70 -2.44
C CYS A 379 -23.57 10.55 -3.94
N LYS A 380 -24.52 10.12 -4.78
CA LYS A 380 -24.32 9.91 -6.22
C LYS A 380 -25.47 10.50 -7.01
N MET A 381 -25.17 11.05 -8.18
CA MET A 381 -26.15 11.58 -9.12
C MET A 381 -25.83 11.09 -10.53
N ASP A 382 -26.83 10.50 -11.18
CA ASP A 382 -26.75 10.07 -12.58
C ASP A 382 -27.83 10.80 -13.38
N GLY A 383 -27.50 11.26 -14.58
CA GLY A 383 -28.44 12.06 -15.37
C GLY A 383 -27.99 12.34 -16.80
N GLN A 384 -28.64 13.32 -17.41
CA GLN A 384 -28.33 13.86 -18.73
C GLN A 384 -28.13 15.37 -18.64
N TYR A 385 -27.26 15.90 -19.49
CA TYR A 385 -27.13 17.35 -19.66
C TYR A 385 -27.56 17.73 -21.08
N ASN A 386 -28.10 18.93 -21.25
CA ASN A 386 -28.54 19.47 -22.54
C ASN A 386 -27.92 20.85 -22.77
N VAL A 387 -27.28 21.02 -23.93
CA VAL A 387 -26.74 22.31 -24.39
C VAL A 387 -26.95 22.43 -25.90
N GLY A 388 -27.61 23.50 -26.34
CA GLY A 388 -27.81 23.80 -27.76
C GLY A 388 -28.52 22.69 -28.55
N GLY A 389 -29.41 21.90 -27.91
CA GLY A 389 -30.13 20.80 -28.55
C GLY A 389 -29.38 19.46 -28.61
N SER A 390 -28.16 19.39 -28.05
CA SER A 390 -27.41 18.15 -27.86
C SER A 390 -27.52 17.67 -26.42
N SER A 391 -27.81 16.37 -26.22
CA SER A 391 -27.90 15.74 -24.90
C SER A 391 -27.01 14.51 -24.79
N ASP A 392 -26.33 14.33 -23.65
CA ASP A 392 -25.57 13.13 -23.32
C ASP A 392 -25.55 12.92 -21.78
N LYS A 393 -25.05 11.76 -21.34
CA LYS A 393 -25.06 11.34 -19.94
C LYS A 393 -23.98 12.02 -19.11
N PHE A 394 -24.29 12.22 -17.83
CA PHE A 394 -23.31 12.52 -16.80
C PHE A 394 -23.51 11.64 -15.56
N THR A 395 -22.43 11.48 -14.80
CA THR A 395 -22.44 10.90 -13.47
C THR A 395 -21.55 11.74 -12.57
N MET A 396 -21.98 12.03 -11.36
CA MET A 396 -21.17 12.69 -10.34
C MET A 396 -21.36 12.06 -8.96
N THR A 397 -20.33 12.18 -8.13
CA THR A 397 -20.30 11.64 -6.77
C THR A 397 -19.85 12.73 -5.81
N PHE A 398 -20.46 12.78 -4.64
CA PHE A 398 -20.05 13.64 -3.54
C PHE A 398 -18.63 13.26 -3.10
N VAL A 399 -17.75 14.25 -3.04
CA VAL A 399 -16.38 14.10 -2.55
C VAL A 399 -16.36 14.57 -1.10
N PRO A 400 -16.06 13.68 -0.13
CA PRO A 400 -15.87 14.09 1.25
C PRO A 400 -14.72 15.12 1.32
N SER A 401 -14.95 16.28 1.93
CA SER A 401 -13.91 17.27 2.17
C SER A 401 -12.83 16.69 3.07
N TYR A 402 -11.56 16.85 2.69
CA TYR A 402 -10.41 16.42 3.49
C TYR A 402 -10.31 17.31 4.74
N ASN A 403 -10.36 16.70 5.92
CA ASN A 403 -10.38 17.44 7.19
C ASN A 403 -8.97 17.65 7.74
N ALA A 404 -8.20 18.60 7.18
CA ALA A 404 -6.83 18.82 7.62
C ALA A 404 -6.71 19.13 9.12
N VAL A 405 -5.78 18.43 9.78
CA VAL A 405 -5.55 18.54 11.22
C VAL A 405 -4.26 19.33 11.47
N SER A 406 -4.40 20.51 12.05
CA SER A 406 -3.28 21.29 12.61
C SER A 406 -2.75 20.62 13.89
N GLY A 407 -1.44 20.68 14.12
CA GLY A 407 -0.83 20.10 15.32
C GLY A 407 0.63 19.70 15.10
N HIS A 408 1.12 18.82 15.97
CA HIS A 408 2.46 18.26 15.88
C HIS A 408 2.47 17.07 14.93
N TRP A 409 3.40 17.04 13.98
CA TRP A 409 3.55 16.00 12.97
C TRP A 409 4.92 15.36 13.07
N THR A 410 4.97 14.04 12.92
CA THR A 410 6.20 13.27 12.79
C THR A 410 6.20 12.54 11.46
N GLY A 411 7.37 12.39 10.86
CA GLY A 411 7.46 11.83 9.53
C GLY A 411 8.86 11.36 9.17
N PHE A 412 8.96 10.85 7.95
CA PHE A 412 10.21 10.39 7.40
C PHE A 412 10.31 10.70 5.91
N TYR A 413 11.52 11.03 5.46
CA TYR A 413 11.87 11.12 4.05
C TYR A 413 12.95 10.11 3.71
N ASN A 414 12.96 9.63 2.47
CA ASN A 414 14.00 8.73 1.98
C ASN A 414 15.05 9.53 1.20
N GLN A 415 16.34 9.32 1.47
CA GLN A 415 17.43 9.93 0.73
C GLN A 415 18.49 8.87 0.45
N TYR A 416 18.82 8.66 -0.83
CA TYR A 416 19.79 7.64 -1.25
C TYR A 416 19.52 6.22 -0.71
N GLY A 417 18.24 5.89 -0.45
CA GLY A 417 17.84 4.60 0.13
C GLY A 417 17.76 4.57 1.65
N ASP A 418 18.25 5.60 2.34
CA ASP A 418 18.19 5.73 3.80
C ASP A 418 16.95 6.53 4.24
N ARG A 419 16.36 6.13 5.37
CA ARG A 419 15.16 6.77 5.93
C ARG A 419 15.56 7.72 7.06
N HIS A 420 15.22 8.99 6.92
CA HIS A 420 15.50 10.04 7.89
C HIS A 420 14.22 10.53 8.55
N ALA A 421 14.18 10.59 9.88
CA ALA A 421 13.04 11.07 10.65
C ALA A 421 13.07 12.61 10.77
N PHE A 422 11.90 13.22 10.86
CA PHE A 422 11.75 14.64 11.16
C PHE A 422 10.43 14.91 11.89
N GLU A 423 10.39 16.02 12.61
CA GLU A 423 9.22 16.50 13.33
C GLU A 423 9.01 17.99 13.04
N LEU A 424 7.75 18.40 13.01
CA LEU A 424 7.36 19.80 12.82
C LEU A 424 5.94 20.05 13.32
N ASP A 425 5.66 21.30 13.68
CA ASP A 425 4.30 21.77 13.89
C ASP A 425 3.73 22.31 12.59
N ILE A 426 2.53 21.87 12.22
CA ILE A 426 1.80 22.29 11.01
C ILE A 426 0.49 22.96 11.41
N ALA A 427 0.21 24.10 10.78
CA ALA A 427 -1.05 24.82 10.86
C ALA A 427 -1.69 24.93 9.47
N PHE A 428 -2.93 24.49 9.37
CA PHE A 428 -3.81 24.69 8.22
C PHE A 428 -4.77 25.84 8.50
N GLU A 429 -4.76 26.86 7.65
CA GLU A 429 -5.63 28.04 7.75
C GLU A 429 -6.19 28.37 6.35
N GLY A 430 -7.48 28.13 6.14
CA GLY A 430 -8.08 28.26 4.81
C GLY A 430 -7.43 27.29 3.81
N ASP A 431 -6.94 27.81 2.69
CA ASP A 431 -6.18 27.09 1.65
C ASP A 431 -4.66 27.13 1.88
N LYS A 432 -4.19 27.67 3.01
CA LYS A 432 -2.77 27.76 3.36
C LYS A 432 -2.33 26.67 4.33
N VAL A 433 -1.07 26.26 4.17
CA VAL A 433 -0.34 25.45 5.14
C VAL A 433 0.94 26.18 5.56
N SER A 434 1.19 26.25 6.86
CA SER A 434 2.40 26.84 7.41
C SER A 434 2.90 26.03 8.61
N GLY A 435 4.15 26.23 9.02
CA GLY A 435 4.70 25.44 10.11
C GLY A 435 6.16 25.71 10.41
N LYS A 436 6.67 25.11 11.49
CA LYS A 436 8.05 25.24 11.94
C LYS A 436 8.54 23.92 12.53
N GLY A 437 9.83 23.65 12.39
CA GLY A 437 10.46 22.49 12.98
C GLY A 437 11.97 22.66 13.13
N ASP A 438 12.59 21.63 13.69
CA ASP A 438 14.03 21.55 13.92
C ASP A 438 14.48 20.11 13.66
N ASP A 439 15.57 19.93 12.93
CA ASP A 439 16.12 18.61 12.59
C ASP A 439 17.66 18.65 12.60
N GLY A 440 18.29 17.55 12.17
CA GLY A 440 19.76 17.42 12.15
C GLY A 440 20.49 18.42 11.23
N ILE A 441 19.78 19.14 10.37
CA ILE A 441 20.32 20.21 9.51
C ILE A 441 20.11 21.57 10.20
N GLY A 442 18.97 21.76 10.87
CA GLY A 442 18.70 22.89 11.76
C GLY A 442 17.29 23.45 11.62
N LYS A 443 17.01 24.57 12.30
CA LYS A 443 15.68 25.18 12.35
C LYS A 443 15.16 25.59 10.97
N PHE A 444 13.91 25.25 10.68
CA PHE A 444 13.24 25.56 9.42
C PHE A 444 11.80 26.05 9.60
N SER A 445 11.27 26.65 8.54
CA SER A 445 9.84 26.97 8.40
C SER A 445 9.28 26.36 7.12
N ILE A 446 8.01 25.95 7.15
CA ILE A 446 7.27 25.57 5.95
C ILE A 446 6.21 26.61 5.61
N ASN A 447 5.99 26.86 4.33
CA ASN A 447 4.88 27.65 3.81
C ASN A 447 4.39 27.09 2.48
N GLY A 448 3.08 27.02 2.28
CA GLY A 448 2.50 26.45 1.07
C GLY A 448 0.99 26.56 1.00
N ASP A 449 0.44 25.76 0.09
CA ASP A 449 -0.96 25.72 -0.27
C ASP A 449 -1.49 24.28 -0.20
N TRP A 450 -2.77 24.15 0.14
CA TRP A 450 -3.48 22.88 0.06
C TRP A 450 -4.90 23.08 -0.44
N ILE A 451 -5.49 22.02 -0.98
CA ILE A 451 -6.81 22.04 -1.60
C ILE A 451 -7.73 21.09 -0.82
N SER A 452 -8.66 21.63 -0.05
CA SER A 452 -9.55 20.84 0.83
C SER A 452 -10.46 19.87 0.10
N SER A 453 -10.81 20.15 -1.16
CA SER A 453 -11.63 19.27 -1.99
C SER A 453 -10.86 18.05 -2.53
N SER A 454 -9.53 18.17 -2.69
CA SER A 454 -8.72 17.11 -3.30
C SER A 454 -7.69 16.50 -2.35
N GLY A 455 -7.42 17.12 -1.20
CA GLY A 455 -6.36 16.76 -0.27
C GLY A 455 -4.94 16.97 -0.82
N LYS A 456 -4.80 17.54 -2.02
CA LYS A 456 -3.48 17.90 -2.58
C LYS A 456 -2.87 19.02 -1.77
N ILE A 457 -1.58 18.90 -1.50
CA ILE A 457 -0.82 19.85 -0.71
C ILE A 457 0.57 20.04 -1.32
N GLN A 458 1.05 21.28 -1.31
CA GLN A 458 2.39 21.62 -1.72
C GLN A 458 2.94 22.69 -0.78
N PHE A 459 4.17 22.52 -0.29
CA PHE A 459 4.81 23.51 0.56
C PHE A 459 6.33 23.53 0.36
N CYS A 460 6.93 24.68 0.63
CA CYS A 460 8.38 24.84 0.62
C CYS A 460 8.90 24.82 2.05
N LYS A 461 9.88 23.97 2.33
CA LYS A 461 10.65 23.92 3.57
C LYS A 461 11.91 24.77 3.40
N GLN A 462 11.99 25.87 4.16
CA GLN A 462 13.12 26.80 4.12
C GLN A 462 13.95 26.69 5.40
N TYR A 463 15.21 26.30 5.27
CA TYR A 463 16.18 26.39 6.37
C TYR A 463 16.66 27.84 6.53
N HIS A 464 16.79 28.32 7.77
CA HIS A 464 17.20 29.70 8.03
C HIS A 464 18.63 29.96 7.54
N GLY A 465 18.78 30.84 6.55
CA GLY A 465 20.09 31.21 5.99
C GLY A 465 20.73 30.16 5.06
N ALA A 466 19.98 29.14 4.63
CA ALA A 466 20.49 28.04 3.79
C ALA A 466 19.54 27.72 2.62
N HIS A 467 19.53 26.45 2.18
CA HIS A 467 18.76 25.97 1.03
C HIS A 467 17.28 25.73 1.36
N SER A 468 16.47 25.55 0.32
CA SER A 468 15.06 25.17 0.41
C SER A 468 14.81 23.78 -0.17
N VAL A 469 13.71 23.16 0.25
CA VAL A 469 13.24 21.86 -0.24
C VAL A 469 11.75 21.96 -0.52
N ASP A 470 11.33 21.59 -1.73
CA ASP A 470 9.92 21.64 -2.13
C ASP A 470 9.24 20.30 -1.89
N TYR A 471 8.07 20.30 -1.25
CA TYR A 471 7.26 19.13 -0.95
C TYR A 471 5.95 19.20 -1.70
N SER A 472 5.54 18.09 -2.29
CA SER A 472 4.23 17.90 -2.93
C SER A 472 3.63 16.57 -2.48
N GLY A 473 2.37 16.56 -2.06
CA GLY A 473 1.78 15.39 -1.45
C GLY A 473 0.27 15.36 -1.46
N GLN A 474 -0.24 14.33 -0.80
CA GLN A 474 -1.65 13.99 -0.69
C GLN A 474 -1.97 13.70 0.77
N LEU A 475 -2.94 14.42 1.32
CA LEU A 475 -3.50 14.22 2.65
C LEU A 475 -4.46 13.03 2.66
N SER A 476 -4.55 12.30 3.77
CA SER A 476 -5.62 11.32 4.01
C SER A 476 -6.95 12.01 4.28
N CYS A 477 -8.06 11.31 4.01
CA CYS A 477 -9.42 11.85 4.15
C CYS A 477 -9.73 12.34 5.58
N ASP A 478 -9.18 11.68 6.59
CA ASP A 478 -9.26 12.07 8.01
C ASP A 478 -8.32 13.23 8.39
N GLY A 479 -7.46 13.65 7.45
CA GLY A 479 -6.46 14.72 7.58
C GLY A 479 -5.31 14.46 8.54
N ARG A 480 -5.12 13.20 8.96
CA ARG A 480 -4.12 12.82 9.97
C ARG A 480 -2.83 12.26 9.41
N SER A 481 -2.76 12.01 8.10
CA SER A 481 -1.57 11.53 7.42
C SER A 481 -1.36 12.22 6.07
N MET A 482 -0.11 12.26 5.62
CA MET A 482 0.27 12.82 4.33
C MET A 482 1.41 12.00 3.72
N LYS A 483 1.34 11.77 2.42
CA LYS A 483 2.41 11.13 1.65
C LYS A 483 2.68 11.88 0.36
N GLY A 484 3.91 11.86 -0.12
CA GLY A 484 4.28 12.62 -1.30
C GLY A 484 5.72 12.49 -1.70
N LYS A 485 6.20 13.46 -2.48
CA LYS A 485 7.59 13.61 -2.90
C LYS A 485 8.15 14.95 -2.47
N TYR A 486 9.43 14.94 -2.13
CA TYR A 486 10.20 16.17 -1.97
C TYR A 486 11.17 16.34 -3.15
N ASN A 487 11.63 17.57 -3.39
CA ASN A 487 12.62 17.90 -4.39
C ASN A 487 13.65 18.88 -3.82
N VAL A 488 14.93 18.56 -3.99
CA VAL A 488 16.05 19.44 -3.65
C VAL A 488 17.10 19.34 -4.75
N SER A 489 17.47 20.46 -5.36
CA SER A 489 18.54 20.54 -6.37
C SER A 489 18.43 19.51 -7.50
N GLY A 490 17.21 19.15 -7.93
CA GLY A 490 16.96 18.18 -9.00
C GLY A 490 16.90 16.71 -8.55
N PHE A 491 17.15 16.43 -7.28
CA PHE A 491 16.89 15.12 -6.66
C PHE A 491 15.47 15.07 -6.12
N SER A 492 14.75 13.96 -6.31
CA SER A 492 13.41 13.75 -5.77
C SER A 492 13.19 12.35 -5.25
N ASP A 493 12.61 12.25 -4.06
CA ASP A 493 12.26 10.98 -3.41
C ASP A 493 11.02 11.15 -2.53
N ASN A 494 10.51 10.06 -1.97
CA ASN A 494 9.25 10.00 -1.25
C ASN A 494 9.38 10.45 0.22
N PHE A 495 8.29 10.98 0.76
CA PHE A 495 8.12 11.23 2.18
C PHE A 495 6.74 10.74 2.66
N THR A 496 6.65 10.51 3.97
CA THR A 496 5.40 10.24 4.69
C THR A 496 5.42 10.95 6.04
N MET A 497 4.27 11.44 6.50
CA MET A 497 4.13 12.05 7.82
C MET A 497 2.72 11.84 8.38
N THR A 498 2.61 11.87 9.71
CA THR A 498 1.36 11.67 10.46
C THR A 498 1.29 12.60 11.65
N VAL A 499 0.09 13.02 12.02
CA VAL A 499 -0.17 13.76 13.26
C VAL A 499 0.22 12.88 14.45
N VAL A 500 0.95 13.46 15.41
CA VAL A 500 1.19 12.86 16.71
C VAL A 500 -0.03 13.12 17.57
N SER A 501 -0.86 12.09 17.78
CA SER A 501 -1.96 12.16 18.73
C SER A 501 -1.42 12.20 20.16
N LEU A 502 -1.75 13.26 20.91
CA LEU A 502 -1.57 13.33 22.36
C LEU A 502 -2.49 12.35 23.09
#